data_AF-A0A1K1QHZ0-F1
#
_entry.id   AF-A0A1K1QHZ0-F1
#
_cell.length_a   1.000
_cell.length_b   1.000
_cell.length_c   1.000
_cell.angle_alpha   90.00
_cell.angle_beta   90.00
_cell.angle_gamma   90.00
#
_symmetry.space_group_name_H-M   'P 1'
#
loop_
_entity.id
_entity.type
_entity.pdbx_description
1 polymer ?
#
loop_
_entity_poly.entity_id
_entity_poly.type
_entity_poly.pdbx_seq_one_letter_code
_entity_poly.pdbx_strand_id
1 'polypeptide(L)'
;MIVRPREHWLRMLLVWNGSVLPTILPQLVLTLAISLVAVWGGGRVLGEKVPLNPTPFTLIGLTLAIFAGFRNNASYDRYREARQLWGGVLTATRTLVSQALCYGAVDRDDDARRAFVRTVVAFVYALKHQLRGTDPAADLRALLDSGTYAHVAAARFRPVAIVHGLREAFAARADAGRLADTRLWMLDARLDDLVAMVSGCERIASTPIPFSYDVLLHRTIYAYCVLLPFGLVDSIGAATPFVTVFVAYTLIALDAIAHAIAEPFGDGPNHLALDAITRQIERTLLELNREPLPAEVTPGRSYRLT
;
A
#
# COMPACT_ATOMS: atom_id res chain seq x y z
N MET A 1 -3.47 -6.85 0.84
CA MET A 1 -2.30 -7.72 1.05
C MET A 1 -2.68 -9.19 0.94
N ILE A 2 -1.85 -9.97 0.24
CA ILE A 2 -1.94 -11.41 0.21
C ILE A 2 -1.10 -11.99 1.33
N VAL A 3 -1.71 -12.85 2.14
CA VAL A 3 -1.00 -13.63 3.16
C VAL A 3 -1.18 -15.10 2.81
N ARG A 4 -0.12 -15.70 2.29
CA ARG A 4 -0.06 -17.12 1.96
C ARG A 4 0.74 -17.88 3.02
N PRO A 5 0.33 -19.12 3.37
CA PRO A 5 1.19 -20.02 4.12
C PRO A 5 2.49 -20.28 3.33
N ARG A 6 3.58 -20.66 4.02
CA ARG A 6 4.83 -21.06 3.37
C ARG A 6 4.58 -22.29 2.50
N GLU A 7 4.44 -22.09 1.19
CA GLU A 7 4.32 -23.17 0.21
C GLU A 7 5.70 -23.74 -0.14
N HIS A 8 5.73 -24.99 -0.61
CA HIS A 8 6.95 -25.60 -1.15
C HIS A 8 7.46 -24.78 -2.36
N TRP A 9 8.77 -24.60 -2.49
CA TRP A 9 9.39 -23.72 -3.49
C TRP A 9 8.95 -23.98 -4.95
N LEU A 10 8.68 -25.25 -5.31
CA LEU A 10 8.14 -25.61 -6.63
C LEU A 10 6.74 -25.04 -6.88
N ARG A 11 5.88 -24.96 -5.86
CA ARG A 11 4.55 -24.36 -6.00
C ARG A 11 4.64 -22.84 -6.10
N MET A 12 5.65 -22.22 -5.50
CA MET A 12 5.91 -20.78 -5.66
C MET A 12 6.18 -20.40 -7.11
N LEU A 13 6.79 -21.28 -7.92
CA LEU A 13 7.02 -21.04 -9.35
C LEU A 13 5.73 -20.93 -10.17
N LEU A 14 4.61 -21.51 -9.69
CA LEU A 14 3.34 -21.60 -10.41
C LEU A 14 2.25 -20.69 -9.80
N VAL A 15 2.64 -19.72 -8.97
CA VAL A 15 1.68 -18.83 -8.30
C VAL A 15 1.11 -17.82 -9.30
N TRP A 16 -0.19 -17.94 -9.55
CA TRP A 16 -0.95 -17.02 -10.38
C TRP A 16 -1.59 -15.89 -9.57
N ASN A 17 -2.32 -16.23 -8.50
CA ASN A 17 -3.06 -15.23 -7.72
C ASN A 17 -2.11 -14.45 -6.81
N GLY A 18 -1.94 -13.15 -7.11
CA GLY A 18 -1.07 -12.26 -6.34
C GLY A 18 0.30 -12.00 -6.94
N SER A 19 0.69 -12.78 -7.96
CA SER A 19 1.88 -12.47 -8.73
C SER A 19 1.60 -11.33 -9.71
N VAL A 20 2.66 -10.70 -10.17
CA VAL A 20 2.60 -9.69 -11.24
C VAL A 20 2.42 -10.32 -12.63
N LEU A 21 2.50 -11.66 -12.72
CA LEU A 21 2.49 -12.40 -13.99
C LEU A 21 1.24 -12.12 -14.85
N PRO A 22 0.00 -12.11 -14.32
CA PRO A 22 -1.19 -11.82 -15.12
C PRO A 22 -1.17 -10.41 -15.72
N THR A 23 -0.56 -9.45 -15.01
CA THR A 23 -0.47 -8.05 -15.43
C THR A 23 0.54 -7.86 -16.57
N ILE A 24 1.60 -8.66 -16.60
CA ILE A 24 2.69 -8.55 -17.59
C ILE A 24 2.57 -9.56 -18.75
N LEU A 25 1.60 -10.49 -18.67
CA LEU A 25 1.41 -11.55 -19.66
C LEU A 25 1.24 -11.03 -21.10
N PRO A 26 0.44 -9.97 -21.37
CA PRO A 26 0.33 -9.43 -22.72
C PRO A 26 1.67 -8.99 -23.32
N GLN A 27 2.54 -8.40 -22.51
CA GLN A 27 3.86 -7.93 -22.90
C GLN A 27 4.81 -9.11 -23.18
N LEU A 28 4.71 -10.19 -22.39
CA LEU A 28 5.50 -11.40 -22.62
C LEU A 28 5.06 -12.12 -23.89
N VAL A 29 3.75 -12.20 -24.15
CA VAL A 29 3.21 -12.76 -25.40
C VAL A 29 3.63 -11.92 -26.61
N LEU A 30 3.61 -10.59 -26.48
CA LEU A 30 4.11 -9.70 -27.53
C LEU A 30 5.61 -9.91 -27.78
N THR A 31 6.42 -9.99 -26.72
CA THR A 31 7.85 -10.27 -26.82
C THR A 31 8.09 -11.61 -27.51
N LEU A 32 7.34 -12.66 -27.11
CA LEU A 32 7.40 -13.97 -27.75
C LEU A 32 7.08 -13.89 -29.24
N ALA A 33 6.01 -13.18 -29.62
CA ALA A 33 5.62 -13.01 -31.01
C ALA A 33 6.70 -12.29 -31.83
N ILE A 34 7.27 -11.20 -31.31
CA ILE A 34 8.36 -10.46 -31.96
C ILE A 34 9.60 -11.36 -32.11
N SER A 35 9.94 -12.15 -31.09
CA SER A 35 11.07 -13.06 -31.15
C SER A 35 10.88 -14.19 -32.16
N LEU A 36 9.66 -14.71 -32.31
CA LEU A 36 9.34 -15.68 -33.36
C LEU A 36 9.47 -15.07 -34.76
N VAL A 37 9.02 -13.82 -34.94
CA VAL A 37 9.21 -13.07 -36.20
C VAL A 37 10.69 -12.87 -36.49
N ALA A 38 11.50 -12.51 -35.50
CA ALA A 38 12.94 -12.34 -35.67
C ALA A 38 13.61 -13.65 -36.11
N VAL A 39 13.26 -14.79 -35.50
CA VAL A 39 13.79 -16.10 -35.89
C VAL A 39 13.34 -16.49 -37.30
N TRP A 40 12.04 -16.36 -37.60
CA TRP A 40 11.50 -16.76 -38.91
C TRP A 40 12.02 -15.88 -40.05
N GLY A 41 12.19 -14.59 -39.80
CA GLY A 41 12.79 -13.64 -40.75
C GLY A 41 14.31 -13.70 -40.82
N GLY A 42 14.98 -14.53 -40.00
CA GLY A 42 16.44 -14.57 -39.92
C GLY A 42 17.07 -13.22 -39.57
N GLY A 43 16.41 -12.44 -38.70
CA GLY A 43 16.82 -11.08 -38.33
C GLY A 43 16.55 -10.01 -39.38
N ARG A 44 15.78 -10.32 -40.43
CA ARG A 44 15.41 -9.35 -41.47
C ARG A 44 14.10 -8.64 -41.14
N VAL A 45 14.06 -7.34 -41.38
CA VAL A 45 12.86 -6.50 -41.30
C VAL A 45 12.71 -5.81 -42.65
N LEU A 46 11.55 -5.97 -43.28
CA LEU A 46 11.27 -5.41 -44.63
C LEU A 46 12.28 -5.84 -45.71
N GLY A 47 12.88 -7.02 -45.57
CA GLY A 47 13.86 -7.57 -46.52
C GLY A 47 15.32 -7.24 -46.19
N GLU A 48 15.57 -6.22 -45.37
CA GLU A 48 16.91 -5.82 -44.96
C GLU A 48 17.33 -6.48 -43.64
N LYS A 49 18.61 -6.87 -43.54
CA LYS A 49 19.14 -7.46 -42.30
C LYS A 49 19.36 -6.35 -41.27
N VAL A 50 18.76 -6.51 -40.10
CA VAL A 50 18.96 -5.59 -38.99
C VAL A 50 20.38 -5.80 -38.44
N PRO A 51 21.30 -4.82 -38.52
CA PRO A 51 22.72 -5.00 -38.19
C PRO A 51 22.97 -4.87 -36.69
N LEU A 52 22.23 -5.64 -35.88
CA LEU A 52 22.34 -5.63 -34.42
C LEU A 52 23.15 -6.85 -33.96
N ASN A 53 24.14 -6.62 -33.10
CA ASN A 53 24.86 -7.68 -32.40
C ASN A 53 24.55 -7.64 -30.90
N PRO A 54 24.90 -8.67 -30.11
CA PRO A 54 24.56 -8.72 -28.69
C PRO A 54 25.27 -7.68 -27.81
N THR A 55 26.39 -7.11 -28.25
CA THR A 55 27.29 -6.31 -27.39
C THR A 55 26.64 -5.04 -26.81
N PRO A 56 25.91 -4.20 -27.57
CA PRO A 56 25.19 -3.07 -27.00
C PRO A 56 24.12 -3.48 -25.98
N PHE A 57 23.50 -4.66 -26.15
CA PHE A 57 22.43 -5.11 -25.27
C PHE A 57 22.92 -5.55 -23.89
N THR A 58 24.18 -5.98 -23.76
CA THR A 58 24.75 -6.28 -22.44
C THR A 58 24.96 -4.99 -21.65
N LEU A 59 25.48 -3.95 -22.29
CA LEU A 59 25.66 -2.63 -21.69
C LEU A 59 24.31 -2.01 -21.29
N ILE A 60 23.36 -1.95 -22.22
CA ILE A 60 22.03 -1.40 -21.97
C ILE A 60 21.31 -2.21 -20.89
N GLY A 61 21.38 -3.54 -20.96
CA GLY A 61 20.75 -4.43 -19.97
C GLY A 61 21.28 -4.21 -18.55
N LEU A 62 22.61 -4.05 -18.40
CA LEU A 62 23.24 -3.72 -17.12
C LEU A 62 22.76 -2.36 -16.59
N THR A 63 22.76 -1.34 -17.45
CA THR A 63 22.27 -0.01 -17.08
C THR A 63 20.81 -0.02 -16.65
N LEU A 64 19.94 -0.74 -17.38
CA LEU A 64 18.53 -0.93 -17.02
C LEU A 64 18.35 -1.63 -15.68
N ALA A 65 19.11 -2.69 -15.42
CA ALA A 65 19.06 -3.41 -14.15
C ALA A 65 19.42 -2.50 -12.97
N ILE A 66 20.44 -1.64 -13.12
CA ILE A 66 20.85 -0.69 -12.09
C ILE A 66 19.73 0.35 -11.83
N PHE A 67 19.16 0.95 -12.88
CA PHE A 67 18.08 1.93 -12.72
C PHE A 67 16.81 1.31 -12.13
N ALA A 68 16.44 0.11 -12.57
CA ALA A 68 15.32 -0.63 -12.01
C ALA A 68 15.54 -0.92 -10.51
N GLY A 69 16.78 -1.26 -10.11
CA GLY A 69 17.17 -1.43 -8.71
C GLY A 69 16.96 -0.17 -7.87
N PHE A 70 17.42 1.00 -8.36
CA PHE A 70 17.19 2.27 -7.66
C PHE A 70 15.71 2.61 -7.52
N ARG A 71 14.92 2.40 -8.57
CA ARG A 71 13.46 2.60 -8.53
C ARG A 71 12.80 1.66 -7.52
N ASN A 72 13.19 0.39 -7.52
CA ASN A 72 12.64 -0.60 -6.60
C ASN A 72 12.93 -0.24 -5.14
N ASN A 73 14.14 0.25 -4.84
CA ASN A 73 14.50 0.73 -3.50
C ASN A 73 13.61 1.91 -3.07
N ALA A 74 13.46 2.92 -3.93
CA ALA A 74 12.59 4.06 -3.64
C ALA A 74 11.13 3.65 -3.41
N SER A 75 10.63 2.69 -4.20
CA SER A 75 9.27 2.15 -4.06
C SER A 75 9.10 1.35 -2.76
N TYR A 76 10.12 0.57 -2.39
CA TYR A 76 10.15 -0.19 -1.15
C TYR A 76 10.20 0.71 0.09
N ASP A 77 10.99 1.79 0.06
CA ASP A 77 11.07 2.75 1.17
C ASP A 77 9.72 3.40 1.45
N ARG A 78 8.96 3.77 0.40
CA ARG A 78 7.58 4.26 0.52
C ARG A 78 6.66 3.23 1.16
N TYR A 79 6.73 1.98 0.70
CA TYR A 79 5.92 0.89 1.26
C TYR A 79 6.22 0.67 2.75
N ARG A 80 7.51 0.64 3.10
CA ARG A 80 7.99 0.47 4.46
C ARG A 80 7.55 1.63 5.36
N GLU A 81 7.69 2.86 4.89
CA GLU A 81 7.27 4.07 5.61
C GLU A 81 5.75 4.03 5.88
N ALA A 82 4.94 3.73 4.87
CA ALA A 82 3.50 3.56 5.03
C ALA A 82 3.14 2.50 6.07
N ARG A 83 3.85 1.36 6.07
CA ARG A 83 3.65 0.29 7.07
C ARG A 83 4.03 0.75 8.49
N GLN A 84 5.09 1.54 8.63
CA GLN A 84 5.54 2.11 9.90
C GLN A 84 4.54 3.11 10.45
N LEU A 85 4.01 4.02 9.61
CA LEU A 85 2.99 4.99 10.00
C LEU A 85 1.72 4.30 10.54
N TRP A 86 1.23 3.26 9.86
CA TRP A 86 0.09 2.47 10.37
C TRP A 86 0.42 1.68 11.65
N GLY A 87 1.68 1.30 11.85
CA GLY A 87 2.15 0.77 13.15
C GLY A 87 2.15 1.83 14.26
N GLY A 88 2.46 3.08 13.91
CA GLY A 88 2.33 4.25 14.78
C GLY A 88 0.87 4.50 15.16
N VAL A 89 -0.06 4.46 14.20
CA VAL A 89 -1.51 4.58 14.45
C VAL A 89 -1.99 3.53 15.46
N LEU A 90 -1.62 2.26 15.26
CA LEU A 90 -1.94 1.17 16.20
C LEU A 90 -1.42 1.48 17.61
N THR A 91 -0.19 1.97 17.72
CA THR A 91 0.44 2.26 19.02
C THR A 91 -0.24 3.44 19.70
N ALA A 92 -0.35 4.58 19.01
CA ALA A 92 -0.92 5.81 19.53
C ALA A 92 -2.39 5.65 19.94
N THR A 93 -3.21 4.96 19.14
CA THR A 93 -4.62 4.70 19.49
C THR A 93 -4.77 3.82 20.72
N ARG A 94 -3.99 2.74 20.84
CA ARG A 94 -4.00 1.87 22.03
C ARG A 94 -3.59 2.62 23.29
N THR A 95 -2.51 3.40 23.20
CA THR A 95 -2.04 4.20 24.34
C THR A 95 -3.06 5.26 24.72
N LEU A 96 -3.59 6.01 23.75
CA LEU A 96 -4.62 7.02 23.98
C LEU A 96 -5.85 6.42 24.68
N VAL A 97 -6.37 5.30 24.17
CA VAL A 97 -7.54 4.64 24.77
C VAL A 97 -7.24 4.15 26.17
N SER A 98 -6.11 3.46 26.37
CA SER A 98 -5.73 2.97 27.70
C SER A 98 -5.57 4.12 28.71
N GLN A 99 -4.88 5.20 28.34
CA GLN A 99 -4.70 6.37 29.18
C GLN A 99 -6.03 7.05 29.51
N ALA A 100 -6.88 7.27 28.51
CA ALA A 100 -8.14 7.96 28.70
C ALA A 100 -9.11 7.21 29.63
N LEU A 101 -9.17 5.87 29.49
CA LEU A 101 -10.01 5.01 30.34
C LEU A 101 -9.48 4.88 31.78
N CYS A 102 -8.16 4.93 31.99
CA CYS A 102 -7.54 4.72 33.30
C CYS A 102 -7.30 6.01 34.09
N TYR A 103 -7.11 7.15 33.42
CA TYR A 103 -6.63 8.39 34.07
C TYR A 103 -7.70 9.49 34.19
N GLY A 104 -8.97 9.13 34.02
CA GLY A 104 -10.12 10.01 34.25
C GLY A 104 -10.34 11.04 33.15
N ALA A 105 -9.88 10.76 31.93
CA ALA A 105 -10.14 11.62 30.76
C ALA A 105 -11.58 11.48 30.23
N VAL A 106 -12.22 10.36 30.54
CA VAL A 106 -13.61 10.04 30.19
C VAL A 106 -14.38 9.77 31.47
N ASP A 107 -15.69 10.04 31.46
CA ASP A 107 -16.56 9.66 32.56
C ASP A 107 -16.55 8.14 32.77
N ARG A 108 -16.85 7.70 34.01
CA ARG A 108 -16.75 6.28 34.39
C ARG A 108 -17.94 5.45 33.94
N ASP A 109 -19.00 6.07 33.44
CA ASP A 109 -20.14 5.36 32.90
C ASP A 109 -19.78 4.65 31.58
N ASP A 110 -20.44 3.52 31.34
CA ASP A 110 -20.09 2.66 30.22
C ASP A 110 -20.42 3.29 28.85
N ASP A 111 -21.41 4.19 28.80
CA ASP A 111 -21.83 4.85 27.56
C ASP A 111 -20.79 5.89 27.11
N ALA A 112 -20.28 6.73 28.02
CA ALA A 112 -19.21 7.67 27.72
C ALA A 112 -17.91 6.97 27.29
N ARG A 113 -17.54 5.90 28.00
CA ARG A 113 -16.36 5.08 27.65
C ARG A 113 -16.50 4.45 26.28
N ARG A 114 -17.67 3.87 25.98
CA ARG A 114 -18.00 3.30 24.67
C ARG A 114 -17.98 4.35 23.57
N ALA A 115 -18.60 5.50 23.78
CA ALA A 115 -18.62 6.59 22.81
C ALA A 115 -17.21 7.06 22.46
N PHE A 116 -16.36 7.30 23.47
CA PHE A 116 -14.97 7.68 23.26
C PHE A 116 -14.18 6.63 22.47
N VAL A 117 -14.25 5.36 22.86
CA VAL A 117 -13.55 4.26 22.18
C VAL A 117 -14.00 4.15 20.72
N ARG A 118 -15.31 4.23 20.46
CA ARG A 118 -15.87 4.21 19.11
C ARG A 118 -15.46 5.41 18.28
N THR A 119 -15.29 6.59 18.87
CA THR A 119 -14.74 7.77 18.17
C THR A 119 -13.29 7.54 17.74
N VAL A 120 -12.46 6.93 18.59
CA VAL A 120 -11.08 6.56 18.22
C VAL A 120 -11.07 5.47 17.14
N VAL A 121 -11.99 4.49 17.19
CA VAL A 121 -12.15 3.52 16.10
C VAL A 121 -12.59 4.22 14.80
N ALA A 122 -13.52 5.16 14.88
CA ALA A 122 -14.00 5.93 13.73
C ALA A 122 -12.87 6.72 13.05
N PHE A 123 -11.91 7.25 13.83
CA PHE A 123 -10.70 7.85 13.28
C PHE A 123 -9.91 6.88 12.39
N VAL A 124 -9.72 5.64 12.83
CA VAL A 124 -8.96 4.62 12.07
C VAL A 124 -9.67 4.28 10.76
N TYR A 125 -10.99 4.09 10.81
CA TYR A 125 -11.81 3.86 9.61
C TYR A 125 -11.79 5.07 8.68
N ALA A 126 -11.96 6.29 9.20
CA ALA A 126 -11.88 7.52 8.41
C ALA A 126 -10.53 7.63 7.68
N LEU A 127 -9.41 7.32 8.36
CA LEU A 127 -8.08 7.35 7.75
C LEU A 127 -7.95 6.33 6.62
N LYS A 128 -8.40 5.08 6.85
CA LYS A 128 -8.45 4.04 5.80
C LYS A 128 -9.21 4.53 4.57
N HIS A 129 -10.43 5.04 4.77
CA HIS A 129 -11.30 5.50 3.69
C HIS A 129 -10.71 6.70 2.95
N GLN A 130 -10.10 7.65 3.68
CA GLN A 130 -9.43 8.80 3.07
C GLN A 130 -8.27 8.37 2.17
N LEU A 131 -7.41 7.45 2.62
CA LEU A 131 -6.27 6.99 1.82
C LEU A 131 -6.68 6.12 0.62
N ARG A 132 -7.84 5.45 0.70
CA ARG A 132 -8.39 4.65 -0.40
C ARG A 132 -9.35 5.41 -1.32
N GLY A 133 -9.74 6.63 -0.97
CA GLY A 133 -10.77 7.37 -1.69
C GLY A 133 -12.15 6.69 -1.71
N THR A 134 -12.48 5.91 -0.67
CA THR A 134 -13.76 5.19 -0.55
C THR A 134 -14.73 5.91 0.40
N ASP A 135 -16.03 5.65 0.29
CA ASP A 135 -17.04 6.29 1.14
C ASP A 135 -17.01 5.75 2.59
N PRO A 136 -16.76 6.59 3.61
CA PRO A 136 -16.74 6.18 5.01
C PRO A 136 -18.13 6.18 5.68
N ALA A 137 -19.20 6.57 4.99
CA ALA A 137 -20.47 6.91 5.65
C ALA A 137 -21.10 5.75 6.44
N ALA A 138 -21.04 4.52 5.95
CA ALA A 138 -21.60 3.35 6.65
C ALA A 138 -20.89 3.08 7.98
N ASP A 139 -19.54 3.02 7.95
CA ASP A 139 -18.73 2.76 9.13
C ASP A 139 -18.83 3.90 10.16
N LEU A 140 -18.81 5.16 9.70
CA LEU A 140 -18.90 6.31 10.61
C LEU A 140 -20.27 6.44 11.29
N ARG A 141 -21.38 6.16 10.59
CA ARG A 141 -22.72 6.17 11.21
C ARG A 141 -22.90 5.06 12.25
N ALA A 142 -22.22 3.93 12.08
CA ALA A 142 -22.30 2.83 13.04
C ALA A 142 -21.50 3.11 14.33
N LEU A 143 -20.48 3.97 14.25
CA LEU A 143 -19.55 4.24 15.35
C LEU A 143 -19.86 5.55 16.10
N LEU A 144 -20.29 6.60 15.39
CA LEU A 144 -20.50 7.93 15.93
C LEU A 144 -21.98 8.21 16.21
N ASP A 145 -22.25 9.06 17.19
CA ASP A 145 -23.60 9.64 17.37
C ASP A 145 -23.96 10.56 16.19
N SER A 146 -25.26 10.84 16.03
CA SER A 146 -25.77 11.63 14.90
C SER A 146 -25.18 13.03 14.79
N GLY A 147 -24.85 13.69 15.90
CA GLY A 147 -24.30 15.04 15.91
C GLY A 147 -22.84 15.04 15.48
N THR A 148 -22.03 14.18 16.11
CA THR A 148 -20.62 14.01 15.75
C THR A 148 -20.46 13.52 14.31
N TYR A 149 -21.31 12.58 13.88
CA TYR A 149 -21.33 12.12 12.48
C TYR A 149 -21.59 13.26 11.51
N ALA A 150 -22.59 14.12 11.75
CA ALA A 150 -22.91 15.22 10.85
C ALA A 150 -21.74 16.20 10.71
N HIS A 151 -21.07 16.53 11.81
CA HIS A 151 -19.89 17.39 11.80
C HIS A 151 -18.73 16.76 11.00
N VAL A 152 -18.41 15.49 11.27
CA VAL A 152 -17.31 14.78 10.58
C VAL A 152 -17.63 14.55 9.09
N ALA A 153 -18.89 14.26 8.74
CA ALA A 153 -19.30 14.04 7.36
C ALA A 153 -19.12 15.30 6.49
N ALA A 154 -19.38 16.48 7.06
CA ALA A 154 -19.20 17.79 6.42
C ALA A 154 -17.72 18.19 6.29
N ALA A 155 -16.81 17.62 7.08
CA ALA A 155 -15.39 17.93 7.04
C ALA A 155 -14.72 17.38 5.77
N ARG A 156 -13.80 18.16 5.19
CA ARG A 156 -12.95 17.73 4.08
C ARG A 156 -11.88 16.71 4.52
N PHE A 157 -11.25 16.96 5.68
CA PHE A 157 -10.20 16.13 6.26
C PHE A 157 -10.72 15.44 7.52
N ARG A 158 -11.46 14.35 7.31
CA ARG A 158 -12.25 13.68 8.36
C ARG A 158 -11.43 13.13 9.53
N PRO A 159 -10.27 12.46 9.33
CA PRO A 159 -9.47 11.95 10.44
C PRO A 159 -9.00 13.07 11.37
N VAL A 160 -8.55 14.19 10.81
CA VAL A 160 -8.10 15.35 11.61
C VAL A 160 -9.29 16.01 12.32
N ALA A 161 -10.46 16.10 11.69
CA ALA A 161 -11.67 16.61 12.33
C ALA A 161 -12.08 15.75 13.55
N ILE A 162 -11.97 14.42 13.46
CA ILE A 162 -12.22 13.53 14.60
C ILE A 162 -11.21 13.78 15.73
N VAL A 163 -9.92 13.87 15.42
CA VAL A 163 -8.88 14.15 16.42
C VAL A 163 -9.08 15.52 17.07
N HIS A 164 -9.50 16.52 16.31
CA HIS A 164 -9.85 17.84 16.83
C HIS A 164 -11.03 17.78 17.80
N GLY A 165 -12.11 17.08 17.45
CA GLY A 165 -13.25 16.89 18.36
C GLY A 165 -12.88 16.16 19.66
N LEU A 166 -11.96 15.19 19.60
CA LEU A 166 -11.40 14.56 20.81
C LEU A 166 -10.63 15.57 21.68
N ARG A 167 -9.84 16.46 21.05
CA ARG A 167 -9.11 17.52 21.74
C ARG A 167 -10.05 18.52 22.40
N GLU A 168 -11.10 18.96 21.71
CA GLU A 168 -12.15 19.83 22.27
C GLU A 168 -12.83 19.18 23.48
N ALA A 169 -13.15 17.89 23.41
CA ALA A 169 -13.73 17.15 24.51
C ALA A 169 -12.81 17.10 25.75
N PHE A 170 -11.50 16.88 25.56
CA PHE A 170 -10.55 16.91 26.66
C PHE A 170 -10.35 18.31 27.23
N ALA A 171 -10.30 19.35 26.38
CA ALA A 171 -10.20 20.74 26.81
C ALA A 171 -11.42 21.15 27.65
N ALA A 172 -12.63 20.86 27.20
CA ALA A 172 -13.86 21.16 27.94
C ALA A 172 -13.90 20.47 29.31
N ARG A 173 -13.32 19.27 29.45
CA ARG A 173 -13.19 18.60 30.75
C ARG A 173 -12.15 19.24 31.65
N ALA A 174 -11.05 19.72 31.10
CA ALA A 174 -10.04 20.46 31.86
C ALA A 174 -10.60 21.79 32.36
N ASP A 175 -11.30 22.54 31.50
CA ASP A 175 -11.98 23.81 31.87
C ASP A 175 -13.03 23.60 32.98
N ALA A 176 -13.70 22.43 32.97
CA ALA A 176 -14.64 22.04 34.02
C ALA A 176 -13.97 21.49 35.31
N GLY A 177 -12.63 21.51 35.41
CA GLY A 177 -11.88 20.99 36.55
C GLY A 177 -11.92 19.47 36.71
N ARG A 178 -12.37 18.73 35.69
CA ARG A 178 -12.52 17.27 35.72
C ARG A 178 -11.29 16.52 35.19
N LEU A 179 -10.37 17.23 34.55
CA LEU A 179 -9.11 16.70 34.02
C LEU A 179 -7.97 17.65 34.39
N ALA A 180 -6.94 17.13 35.05
CA ALA A 180 -5.77 17.94 35.41
C ALA A 180 -4.89 18.25 34.18
N ASP A 181 -4.29 19.43 34.14
CA ASP A 181 -3.44 19.91 33.03
C ASP A 181 -2.30 18.93 32.67
N THR A 182 -1.69 18.30 33.68
CA THR A 182 -0.62 17.31 33.46
C THR A 182 -1.11 16.08 32.70
N ARG A 183 -2.36 15.66 32.94
CA ARG A 183 -2.99 14.55 32.22
C ARG A 183 -3.47 14.99 30.85
N LEU A 184 -3.97 16.23 30.73
CA LEU A 184 -4.33 16.82 29.44
C LEU A 184 -3.11 16.85 28.50
N TRP A 185 -1.96 17.37 28.96
CA TRP A 185 -0.73 17.41 28.18
C TRP A 185 -0.26 16.03 27.72
N MET A 186 -0.33 15.03 28.61
CA MET A 186 0.00 13.64 28.28
C MET A 186 -0.93 13.05 27.20
N LEU A 187 -2.24 13.30 27.28
CA LEU A 187 -3.21 12.83 26.29
C LEU A 187 -3.05 13.56 24.95
N ASP A 188 -2.81 14.86 25.00
CA ASP A 188 -2.62 15.70 23.81
C ASP A 188 -1.40 15.25 23.01
N ALA A 189 -0.32 14.85 23.69
CA ALA A 189 0.85 14.24 23.05
C ALA A 189 0.55 12.94 22.30
N ARG A 190 -0.54 12.22 22.61
CA ARG A 190 -1.00 11.07 21.80
C ARG A 190 -1.86 11.52 20.61
N LEU A 191 -2.64 12.59 20.76
CA LEU A 191 -3.40 13.18 19.65
C LEU A 191 -2.44 13.75 18.60
N ASP A 192 -1.36 14.40 19.02
CA ASP A 192 -0.30 14.89 18.12
C ASP A 192 0.37 13.75 17.34
N ASP A 193 0.67 12.62 18.00
CA ASP A 193 1.17 11.43 17.30
C ASP A 193 0.19 10.97 16.21
N LEU A 194 -1.12 10.95 16.48
CA LEU A 194 -2.13 10.60 15.47
C LEU A 194 -2.13 11.58 14.30
N VAL A 195 -2.07 12.89 14.56
CA VAL A 195 -1.99 13.92 13.51
C VAL A 195 -0.71 13.77 12.67
N ALA A 196 0.42 13.47 13.32
CA ALA A 196 1.68 13.20 12.63
C ALA A 196 1.57 11.97 11.72
N MET A 197 0.91 10.89 12.17
CA MET A 197 0.68 9.70 11.33
C MET A 197 -0.24 10.01 10.13
N VAL A 198 -1.31 10.78 10.33
CA VAL A 198 -2.20 11.22 9.23
C VAL A 198 -1.41 12.02 8.21
N SER A 199 -0.64 13.01 8.67
CA SER A 199 0.16 13.89 7.83
C SER A 199 1.21 13.11 7.04
N GLY A 200 1.85 12.11 7.67
CA GLY A 200 2.78 11.20 7.01
C GLY A 200 2.10 10.38 5.91
N CYS A 201 0.91 9.83 6.19
CA CYS A 201 0.15 9.07 5.20
C CYS A 201 -0.31 9.96 4.03
N GLU A 202 -0.78 11.18 4.31
CA GLU A 202 -1.16 12.15 3.30
C GLU A 202 0.03 12.56 2.43
N ARG A 203 1.22 12.77 3.01
CA ARG A 203 2.45 13.03 2.25
C ARG A 203 2.78 11.87 1.30
N ILE A 204 2.73 10.63 1.78
CA ILE A 204 2.98 9.46 0.91
C ILE A 204 1.95 9.41 -0.22
N ALA A 205 0.66 9.59 0.09
CA ALA A 205 -0.42 9.52 -0.89
C ALA A 205 -0.36 10.65 -1.93
N SER A 206 0.00 11.87 -1.52
CA SER A 206 0.00 13.06 -2.39
C SER A 206 1.31 13.30 -3.14
N THR A 207 2.42 12.73 -2.66
CA THR A 207 3.76 12.92 -3.24
C THR A 207 4.27 11.62 -3.84
N PRO A 208 3.88 11.25 -5.08
CA PRO A 208 4.38 10.04 -5.75
C PRO A 208 5.87 10.14 -6.12
N ILE A 209 6.47 9.02 -6.52
CA ILE A 209 7.80 9.02 -7.15
C ILE A 209 7.71 9.90 -8.41
N PRO A 210 8.72 10.74 -8.70
CA PRO A 210 8.67 11.63 -9.87
C PRO A 210 8.39 10.86 -11.15
N PHE A 211 7.34 11.27 -11.86
CA PHE A 211 6.83 10.59 -13.07
C PHE A 211 7.88 10.39 -14.17
N SER A 212 8.94 11.23 -14.19
CA SER A 212 10.05 11.07 -15.12
C SER A 212 10.79 9.73 -14.98
N TYR A 213 10.90 9.18 -13.75
CA TYR A 213 11.49 7.86 -13.54
C TYR A 213 10.65 6.77 -14.21
N ASP A 214 9.33 6.84 -14.04
CA ASP A 214 8.39 5.88 -14.60
C ASP A 214 8.46 5.90 -16.13
N VAL A 215 8.39 7.09 -16.74
CA VAL A 215 8.46 7.26 -18.19
C VAL A 215 9.78 6.73 -18.76
N LEU A 216 10.91 7.07 -18.13
CA LEU A 216 12.23 6.65 -18.61
C LEU A 216 12.36 5.13 -18.58
N LEU A 217 12.07 4.49 -17.44
CA LEU A 217 12.20 3.04 -17.30
C LEU A 217 11.21 2.30 -18.18
N HIS A 218 9.95 2.73 -18.24
CA HIS A 218 8.96 2.09 -19.07
C HIS A 218 9.33 2.17 -20.56
N ARG A 219 9.76 3.32 -21.06
CA ARG A 219 10.16 3.43 -22.48
C ARG A 219 11.40 2.59 -22.79
N THR A 220 12.40 2.62 -21.93
CA THR A 220 13.68 1.98 -22.20
C THR A 220 13.64 0.46 -22.02
N ILE A 221 12.91 -0.06 -21.02
CA ILE A 221 12.68 -1.50 -20.85
C ILE A 221 11.94 -2.08 -22.05
N TYR A 222 10.87 -1.40 -22.52
CA TYR A 222 10.07 -1.93 -23.63
C TYR A 222 10.82 -1.83 -24.95
N ALA A 223 11.52 -0.72 -25.21
CA ALA A 223 12.40 -0.61 -26.38
C ALA A 223 13.48 -1.70 -26.38
N TYR A 224 14.08 -1.97 -25.22
CA TYR A 224 15.05 -3.05 -25.04
C TYR A 224 14.45 -4.41 -25.37
N CYS A 225 13.28 -4.76 -24.81
CA CYS A 225 12.63 -6.06 -25.04
C CYS A 225 12.23 -6.27 -26.51
N VAL A 226 11.80 -5.21 -27.21
CA VAL A 226 11.46 -5.26 -28.64
C VAL A 226 12.69 -5.48 -29.52
N LEU A 227 13.82 -4.83 -29.19
CA LEU A 227 15.04 -4.88 -30.00
C LEU A 227 15.92 -6.11 -29.72
N LEU A 228 15.88 -6.62 -28.48
CA LEU A 228 16.70 -7.75 -28.02
C LEU A 228 16.65 -9.00 -28.93
N PRO A 229 15.50 -9.49 -29.42
CA PRO A 229 15.48 -10.66 -30.30
C PRO A 229 16.31 -10.51 -31.56
N PHE A 230 16.32 -9.32 -32.17
CA PHE A 230 17.11 -9.04 -33.37
C PHE A 230 18.60 -9.01 -33.09
N GLY A 231 19.02 -8.59 -31.88
CA GLY A 231 20.42 -8.65 -31.47
C GLY A 231 20.92 -10.07 -31.15
N LEU A 232 20.02 -10.99 -30.78
CA LEU A 232 20.36 -12.34 -30.35
C LEU A 232 20.20 -13.40 -31.45
N VAL A 233 19.32 -13.20 -32.43
CA VAL A 233 18.96 -14.22 -33.44
C VAL A 233 20.16 -14.81 -34.18
N ASP A 234 21.14 -14.00 -34.55
CA ASP A 234 22.34 -14.50 -35.24
C ASP A 234 23.26 -15.32 -34.33
N SER A 235 23.23 -15.06 -33.01
CA SER A 235 24.14 -15.68 -32.04
C SER A 235 23.60 -16.99 -31.47
N ILE A 236 22.29 -17.06 -31.22
CA ILE A 236 21.67 -18.21 -30.53
C ILE A 236 20.50 -18.85 -31.30
N GLY A 237 20.17 -18.34 -32.50
CA GLY A 237 19.23 -18.96 -33.43
C GLY A 237 17.88 -19.28 -32.81
N ALA A 238 17.47 -20.56 -32.88
CA ALA A 238 16.18 -21.02 -32.39
C ALA A 238 15.96 -20.83 -30.88
N ALA A 239 17.01 -20.60 -30.09
CA ALA A 239 16.88 -20.33 -28.65
C ALA A 239 16.46 -18.88 -28.34
N THR A 240 16.47 -17.97 -29.32
CA THR A 240 16.14 -16.54 -29.12
C THR A 240 14.80 -16.29 -28.42
N PRO A 241 13.67 -16.92 -28.79
CA PRO A 241 12.39 -16.66 -28.15
C PRO A 241 12.40 -17.02 -26.65
N PHE A 242 13.08 -18.09 -26.27
CA PHE A 242 13.19 -18.48 -24.86
C PHE A 242 13.99 -17.46 -24.05
N VAL A 243 15.18 -17.09 -24.52
CA VAL A 243 16.07 -16.17 -23.80
C VAL A 243 15.46 -14.77 -23.71
N THR A 244 14.88 -14.28 -24.81
CA THR A 244 14.27 -12.94 -24.85
C THR A 244 13.07 -12.82 -23.93
N VAL A 245 12.17 -13.82 -23.93
CA VAL A 245 11.02 -13.83 -23.01
C VAL A 245 11.48 -13.94 -21.57
N PHE A 246 12.53 -14.72 -21.28
CA PHE A 246 13.10 -14.81 -19.93
C PHE A 246 13.64 -13.45 -19.46
N VAL A 247 14.42 -12.76 -20.28
CA VAL A 247 14.96 -11.42 -19.95
C VAL A 247 13.85 -10.37 -19.86
N ALA A 248 12.86 -10.42 -20.75
CA ALA A 248 11.70 -9.53 -20.67
C ALA A 248 10.89 -9.78 -19.38
N TYR A 249 10.70 -11.04 -19.00
CA TYR A 249 10.08 -11.38 -17.72
C TYR A 249 10.84 -10.76 -16.55
N THR A 250 12.17 -10.89 -16.47
CA THR A 250 12.91 -10.35 -15.32
C THR A 250 12.82 -8.83 -15.22
N LEU A 251 12.97 -8.11 -16.33
CA LEU A 251 12.93 -6.64 -16.35
C LEU A 251 11.51 -6.09 -16.14
N ILE A 252 10.53 -6.61 -16.87
CA ILE A 252 9.14 -6.14 -16.81
C ILE A 252 8.48 -6.55 -15.48
N ALA A 253 8.77 -7.75 -14.96
CA ALA A 253 8.25 -8.15 -13.65
C ALA A 253 8.81 -7.27 -12.53
N LEU A 254 10.11 -6.98 -12.55
CA LEU A 254 10.72 -6.10 -11.56
C LEU A 254 10.11 -4.69 -11.61
N ASP A 255 9.93 -4.15 -12.81
CA ASP A 255 9.26 -2.87 -13.01
C ASP A 255 7.82 -2.89 -12.48
N ALA A 256 7.04 -3.92 -12.79
CA ALA A 256 5.67 -4.07 -12.31
C ALA A 256 5.57 -4.21 -10.78
N ILE A 257 6.52 -4.93 -10.15
CA ILE A 257 6.59 -5.04 -8.69
C ILE A 257 6.87 -3.67 -8.06
N ALA A 258 7.84 -2.93 -8.61
CA ALA A 258 8.17 -1.59 -8.11
C ALA A 258 6.96 -0.65 -8.18
N HIS A 259 6.20 -0.65 -9.28
CA HIS A 259 4.94 0.10 -9.37
C HIS A 259 3.93 -0.35 -8.29
N ALA A 260 3.69 -1.65 -8.14
CA ALA A 260 2.70 -2.17 -7.21
C ALA A 260 3.02 -1.83 -5.74
N ILE A 261 4.29 -1.81 -5.35
CA ILE A 261 4.67 -1.46 -3.96
C ILE A 261 4.73 0.06 -3.73
N ALA A 262 4.90 0.87 -4.80
CA ALA A 262 4.92 2.33 -4.71
C ALA A 262 3.57 2.94 -4.31
N GLU A 263 2.47 2.18 -4.45
CA GLU A 263 1.09 2.52 -4.07
C GLU A 263 0.61 1.73 -2.83
N PRO A 264 1.17 1.98 -1.63
CA PRO A 264 0.93 1.12 -0.47
C PRO A 264 -0.52 1.08 0.03
N PHE A 265 -1.33 2.10 -0.26
CA PHE A 265 -2.68 2.27 0.29
C PHE A 265 -3.82 1.77 -0.61
N GLY A 266 -3.55 1.34 -1.84
CA GLY A 266 -4.62 0.89 -2.74
C GLY A 266 -5.26 -0.44 -2.31
N ASP A 267 -6.04 -1.02 -3.22
CA ASP A 267 -6.78 -2.28 -3.03
C ASP A 267 -6.10 -3.50 -3.67
N GLY A 268 -4.92 -3.29 -4.26
CA GLY A 268 -4.12 -4.31 -4.91
C GLY A 268 -3.70 -5.46 -3.97
N PRO A 269 -3.39 -6.63 -4.56
CA PRO A 269 -3.01 -7.82 -3.80
C PRO A 269 -1.79 -7.60 -2.90
N ASN A 270 -0.84 -6.76 -3.32
CA ASN A 270 0.42 -6.53 -2.61
C ASN A 270 0.44 -5.19 -1.85
N HIS A 271 -0.68 -4.46 -1.83
CA HIS A 271 -0.83 -3.26 -1.02
C HIS A 271 -1.10 -3.64 0.44
N LEU A 272 -0.96 -2.68 1.35
CA LEU A 272 -1.22 -2.89 2.77
C LEU A 272 -2.66 -3.39 2.99
N ALA A 273 -2.82 -4.40 3.85
CA ALA A 273 -4.13 -4.91 4.23
C ALA A 273 -4.79 -3.96 5.25
N LEU A 274 -5.14 -2.75 4.80
CA LEU A 274 -5.69 -1.72 5.67
C LEU A 274 -7.00 -2.16 6.34
N ASP A 275 -7.82 -2.99 5.70
CA ASP A 275 -9.04 -3.53 6.33
C ASP A 275 -8.71 -4.43 7.52
N ALA A 276 -7.77 -5.37 7.35
CA ALA A 276 -7.32 -6.25 8.42
C ALA A 276 -6.61 -5.48 9.54
N ILE A 277 -5.75 -4.51 9.20
CA ILE A 277 -5.08 -3.64 10.18
C ILE A 277 -6.12 -2.82 10.95
N THR A 278 -7.10 -2.24 10.26
CA THR A 278 -8.18 -1.45 10.87
C THR A 278 -9.03 -2.33 11.80
N ARG A 279 -9.43 -3.53 11.37
CA ARG A 279 -10.18 -4.49 12.21
C ARG A 279 -9.36 -4.92 13.42
N GLN A 280 -8.05 -5.13 13.27
CA GLN A 280 -7.17 -5.49 14.37
C GLN A 280 -7.06 -4.35 15.40
N ILE A 281 -6.95 -3.10 14.94
CA ILE A 281 -6.96 -1.93 15.82
C ILE A 281 -8.31 -1.88 16.57
N GLU A 282 -9.43 -1.91 15.85
CA GLU A 282 -10.78 -1.92 16.42
C GLU A 282 -10.94 -2.99 17.50
N ARG A 283 -10.61 -4.25 17.19
CA ARG A 283 -10.67 -5.35 18.16
C ARG A 283 -9.85 -5.03 19.41
N THR A 284 -8.65 -4.48 19.26
CA THR A 284 -7.82 -4.16 20.44
C THR A 284 -8.42 -3.03 21.28
N LEU A 285 -9.00 -2.01 20.65
CA LEU A 285 -9.58 -0.88 21.39
C LEU A 285 -10.87 -1.30 22.12
N LEU A 286 -11.70 -2.13 21.48
CA LEU A 286 -12.89 -2.71 22.10
C LEU A 286 -12.52 -3.65 23.25
N GLU A 287 -11.46 -4.44 23.12
CA GLU A 287 -10.96 -5.31 24.19
C GLU A 287 -10.53 -4.51 25.43
N LEU A 288 -9.82 -3.38 25.25
CA LEU A 288 -9.47 -2.46 26.34
C LEU A 288 -10.71 -1.93 27.07
N ASN A 289 -11.83 -1.77 26.36
CA ASN A 289 -13.11 -1.34 26.94
C ASN A 289 -13.99 -2.50 27.42
N ARG A 290 -13.55 -3.75 27.25
CA ARG A 290 -14.32 -4.99 27.55
C ARG A 290 -15.62 -5.10 26.74
N GLU A 291 -15.59 -4.64 25.50
CA GLU A 291 -16.70 -4.80 24.54
C GLU A 291 -16.57 -6.10 23.72
N PRO A 292 -17.69 -6.65 23.20
CA PRO A 292 -17.64 -7.81 22.31
C PRO A 292 -16.83 -7.52 21.06
N LEU A 293 -15.98 -8.47 20.67
CA LEU A 293 -15.06 -8.31 19.55
C LEU A 293 -15.75 -8.68 18.22
N PRO A 294 -15.65 -7.83 17.18
CA PRO A 294 -16.09 -8.21 15.84
C PRO A 294 -15.21 -9.34 15.30
N ALA A 295 -15.70 -10.12 14.33
CA ALA A 295 -14.95 -11.21 13.73
C ALA A 295 -13.59 -10.76 13.18
N GLU A 296 -12.60 -11.64 13.25
CA GLU A 296 -11.27 -11.39 12.67
C GLU A 296 -11.34 -11.47 11.14
N VAL A 297 -10.60 -10.58 10.45
CA VAL A 297 -10.45 -10.68 9.00
C VAL A 297 -9.54 -11.86 8.69
N THR A 298 -10.10 -12.89 8.05
CA THR A 298 -9.35 -14.08 7.63
C THR A 298 -9.10 -14.03 6.12
N PRO A 299 -7.97 -14.57 5.63
CA PRO A 299 -7.70 -14.59 4.20
C PRO A 299 -8.78 -15.39 3.47
N GLY A 300 -9.41 -14.79 2.44
CA GLY A 300 -10.35 -15.51 1.58
C GLY A 300 -9.66 -16.56 0.71
N ARG A 301 -10.41 -17.24 -0.19
CA ARG A 301 -9.86 -18.24 -1.13
C ARG A 301 -8.76 -17.71 -2.04
N SER A 302 -8.69 -16.39 -2.26
CA SER A 302 -7.65 -15.71 -3.03
C SER A 302 -6.45 -15.26 -2.18
N TYR A 303 -6.39 -15.68 -0.91
CA TYR A 303 -5.40 -15.29 0.10
C TYR A 303 -5.36 -13.78 0.40
N ARG A 304 -6.35 -13.01 -0.07
CA ARG A 304 -6.47 -11.58 0.19
C ARG A 304 -7.03 -11.35 1.60
N LEU A 305 -6.35 -10.50 2.36
CA LEU A 305 -6.84 -9.89 3.59
C LEU A 305 -7.49 -8.55 3.23
N THR A 306 -8.81 -8.59 3.04
CA THR A 306 -9.71 -7.46 2.75
C THR A 306 -10.94 -7.62 3.62
#